data_AF-A0A392QB37-F1
#
_entry.id   AF-A0A392QB37-F1
#
_cell.length_a   1.000
_cell.length_b   1.000
_cell.length_c   1.000
_cell.angle_alpha   90.00
_cell.angle_beta   90.00
_cell.angle_gamma   90.00
#
_symmetry.space_group_name_H-M   'P 1'
#
loop_
_entity.id
_entity.type
_entity.pdbx_description
1 polymer ?
#
loop_
_entity_poly.entity_id
_entity_poly.type
_entity_poly.pdbx_seq_one_letter_code
_entity_poly.pdbx_strand_id
1 'polypeptide(L)' 'MWDVYTRSRSNSIGLPQFWLEAFEAAYEHLVSDVPAVRDAAVSEIAKMSLALRSHILHQLPLQLQSPL' A
#
# COMPACT_ATOMS: atom_id res chain seq x y z
N MET A 1 -1.37 -15.72 -13.23
CA MET A 1 -2.30 -14.74 -12.59
C MET A 1 -1.58 -13.84 -11.56
N TRP A 2 -0.56 -14.33 -10.84
CA TRP A 2 0.29 -13.55 -9.91
C TRP A 2 1.24 -12.56 -10.61
N ASP A 3 1.48 -12.83 -11.88
CA ASP A 3 2.38 -12.18 -12.83
C ASP A 3 1.95 -10.75 -13.23
N VAL A 4 0.69 -10.37 -12.99
CA VAL A 4 0.18 -9.01 -13.25
C VAL A 4 0.69 -7.99 -12.21
N TYR A 5 0.91 -8.42 -10.96
CA TYR A 5 1.37 -7.52 -9.87
C TYR A 5 2.89 -7.30 -9.87
N THR A 6 3.66 -8.18 -10.54
CA THR A 6 5.13 -8.18 -10.46
C THR A 6 5.82 -7.40 -11.59
N ARG A 7 5.07 -6.95 -12.60
CA ARG A 7 5.60 -6.28 -13.80
C ARG A 7 5.84 -4.77 -13.65
N SER A 8 5.45 -4.15 -12.52
CA SER A 8 5.71 -2.72 -12.24
C SER A 8 7.03 -2.45 -11.50
N ARG A 9 7.96 -3.42 -11.48
CA ARG A 9 9.26 -3.37 -10.79
C ARG A 9 10.23 -2.25 -11.23
N SER A 10 9.85 -1.33 -12.10
CA SER A 10 10.75 -0.30 -12.64
C SER A 10 10.43 1.15 -12.22
N ASN A 11 9.33 1.44 -11.51
CA ASN A 11 9.00 2.83 -11.16
C ASN A 11 8.26 3.06 -9.82
N SER A 12 8.00 2.02 -9.02
CA SER A 12 7.29 2.17 -7.74
C SER A 12 8.25 2.08 -6.56
N ILE A 13 8.68 3.23 -6.06
CA ILE A 13 9.42 3.36 -4.80
C ILE A 13 8.57 2.69 -3.69
N GLY A 14 8.97 1.49 -3.22
CA GLY A 14 8.44 0.83 -2.02
C GLY A 14 7.05 0.19 -2.04
N LEU A 15 6.17 0.49 -3.00
CA LEU A 15 4.76 0.02 -2.97
C LEU A 15 4.57 -1.51 -2.88
N PRO A 16 5.22 -2.35 -3.72
CA PRO A 16 5.02 -3.80 -3.65
C PRO A 16 5.52 -4.41 -2.34
N GLN A 17 6.59 -3.86 -1.76
CA GLN A 17 7.18 -4.34 -0.52
C GLN A 17 6.34 -3.93 0.69
N PHE A 18 5.87 -2.68 0.72
CA PHE A 18 4.97 -2.21 1.77
C PHE A 18 3.72 -3.09 1.90
N TRP A 19 3.06 -3.38 0.77
CA TRP A 19 1.87 -4.23 0.81
C TRP A 19 2.19 -5.62 1.33
N LEU A 20 3.32 -6.22 0.94
CA LEU A 20 3.74 -7.53 1.44
C LEU A 20 3.92 -7.52 2.96
N GLU A 21 4.66 -6.55 3.50
CA GLU A 21 4.94 -6.43 4.93
C GLU A 21 3.68 -6.14 5.75
N ALA A 22 2.82 -5.24 5.27
CA ALA A 22 1.56 -4.90 5.94
C ALA A 22 0.57 -6.08 5.96
N PHE A 23 0.47 -6.83 4.86
CA PHE A 23 -0.37 -8.01 4.79
C PHE A 23 0.17 -9.15 5.66
N GLU A 24 1.49 -9.37 5.70
CA GLU A 24 2.11 -10.39 6.55
C GLU A 24 1.86 -10.11 8.04
N ALA A 25 2.09 -8.87 8.48
CA ALA A 25 1.90 -8.47 9.88
C ALA A 25 0.44 -8.53 10.34
N ALA A 26 -0.51 -8.35 9.42
CA ALA A 26 -1.94 -8.34 9.71
C ALA A 26 -2.65 -9.68 9.41
N TYR A 27 -1.95 -10.68 8.86
CA TYR A 27 -2.58 -11.90 8.33
C TYR A 27 -3.46 -12.61 9.35
N GLU A 28 -2.94 -12.84 10.55
CA GLU A 28 -3.68 -13.49 11.66
C GLU A 28 -4.97 -12.75 12.01
N HIS A 29 -4.97 -11.41 11.95
CA HIS A 29 -6.15 -10.61 12.22
C HIS A 29 -7.13 -10.61 11.04
N LEU A 30 -6.63 -10.69 9.80
CA LEU A 30 -7.45 -10.73 8.58
C LEU A 30 -8.25 -12.04 8.46
N VAL A 31 -7.68 -13.15 8.90
CA VAL A 31 -8.34 -14.47 8.90
C VAL A 31 -9.14 -14.75 10.17
N SER A 32 -9.25 -13.76 11.07
CA SER A 32 -10.02 -13.91 12.29
C SER A 32 -11.51 -14.10 12.00
N ASP A 33 -12.12 -15.05 12.72
CA ASP A 33 -13.57 -15.27 12.71
C ASP A 33 -14.35 -14.14 13.41
N VAL A 34 -13.66 -13.25 14.14
CA VAL A 34 -14.27 -12.11 14.80
C VAL A 34 -14.33 -10.93 13.83
N PRO A 35 -15.53 -10.48 13.39
CA PRO A 35 -15.65 -9.45 12.36
C PRO A 35 -14.93 -8.15 12.72
N ALA A 36 -15.03 -7.71 13.98
CA ALA A 36 -14.38 -6.48 14.44
C ALA A 36 -12.85 -6.52 14.33
N VAL A 37 -12.23 -7.69 14.50
CA VAL A 37 -10.77 -7.86 14.40
C VAL A 37 -10.31 -7.74 12.95
N ARG A 38 -11.03 -8.41 12.04
CA ARG A 38 -10.75 -8.31 10.59
C ARG A 38 -10.98 -6.90 10.06
N ASP A 39 -12.08 -6.26 10.43
CA ASP A 39 -12.42 -4.92 9.95
C ASP A 39 -11.42 -3.87 10.46
N ALA A 40 -10.90 -4.05 11.69
CA ALA A 40 -9.82 -3.25 12.22
C ALA A 40 -8.51 -3.45 11.42
N ALA A 41 -8.13 -4.69 11.10
CA ALA A 41 -6.94 -4.99 10.30
C ALA A 41 -7.02 -4.36 8.90
N VAL A 42 -8.17 -4.47 8.22
CA VAL A 42 -8.40 -3.82 6.92
C VAL A 42 -8.27 -2.31 7.04
N SER A 43 -8.82 -1.71 8.09
CA SER A 43 -8.75 -0.27 8.33
C SER A 43 -7.32 0.22 8.54
N GLU A 44 -6.50 -0.53 9.29
CA GLU A 44 -5.10 -0.18 9.53
C GLU A 44 -4.26 -0.25 8.24
N ILE A 45 -4.42 -1.32 7.45
CA ILE A 45 -3.75 -1.43 6.15
C ILE A 45 -4.16 -0.26 5.25
N ALA A 46 -5.45 0.10 5.20
CA ALA A 46 -5.93 1.22 4.40
C ALA A 46 -5.33 2.58 4.83
N LYS A 47 -5.21 2.83 6.14
CA LYS A 47 -4.56 4.04 6.68
C LYS A 47 -3.10 4.12 6.28
N MET A 48 -2.37 3.01 6.43
CA MET A 48 -0.96 2.94 6.04
C MET A 48 -0.77 3.14 4.53
N SER A 49 -1.64 2.57 3.70
CA SER A 49 -1.64 2.77 2.25
C SER A 49 -1.88 4.23 1.85
N LEU A 50 -2.78 4.93 2.55
CA LEU A 50 -3.02 6.35 2.32
C LEU A 50 -1.80 7.20 2.70
N ALA A 51 -1.15 6.89 3.83
CA ALA A 51 0.07 7.55 4.27
C ALA A 51 1.19 7.36 3.24
N LEU A 52 1.40 6.14 2.73
CA LEU A 52 2.39 5.86 1.68
C LEU A 52 2.08 6.61 0.39
N ARG A 53 0.83 6.64 -0.06
CA ARG A 53 0.43 7.43 -1.25
C ARG A 53 0.75 8.90 -1.06
N SER A 54 0.44 9.48 0.10
CA SER A 54 0.74 10.88 0.38
C SER A 54 2.25 11.15 0.35
N HIS A 55 3.06 10.23 0.88
CA HIS A 55 4.51 10.32 0.87
C HIS A 55 5.07 10.29 -0.56
N ILE A 56 4.62 9.34 -1.39
CA ILE A 56 5.04 9.21 -2.79
C ILE A 56 4.67 10.46 -3.60
N LEU A 57 3.46 11.01 -3.39
CA LEU A 57 3.04 12.24 -4.07
C LEU A 57 3.86 13.46 -3.66
N HIS A 58 4.28 13.54 -2.39
CA HIS A 58 5.16 14.60 -1.92
C HIS A 58 6.62 14.45 -2.40
N GLN A 59 7.05 13.23 -2.74
CA GLN A 59 8.41 12.93 -3.22
C GLN A 59 8.57 13.02 -4.74
N LEU A 60 7.49 13.20 -5.50
CA LEU A 60 7.56 13.36 -6.95
C LEU A 60 8.22 14.73 -7.27
N PRO A 61 9.26 14.80 -8.12
CA PRO A 61 9.91 16.07 -8.43
C PRO A 61 8.90 17.07 -9.04
N LEU A 62 8.89 18.31 -8.55
CA LEU A 62 8.02 19.43 -8.96
C LEU A 62 8.12 19.80 -10.46
N GLN A 63 8.90 19.07 -11.26
CA GLN A 63 9.15 19.33 -12.68
C GLN A 63 7.95 19.02 -13.60
N LEU A 64 6.88 18.40 -13.07
CA LEU A 64 5.63 18.13 -13.80
C LEU A 64 4.50 19.14 -13.47
N GLN A 65 4.78 20.18 -12.67
CA GLN A 65 3.81 21.18 -12.22
C GLN A 65 3.90 22.53 -12.96
N SER A 66 4.39 22.57 -14.20
CA SER A 66 4.30 23.78 -15.03
C SER A 66 3.05 23.73 -15.91
N PRO A 67 2.03 24.58 -15.67
CA PRO A 67 1.00 24.82 -16.68
C PRO A 67 1.58 25.72 -17.78
N LEU A 68 1.26 25.41 -19.04
CA LEU A 68 1.47 26.29 -20.20
C LEU A 68 0.62 27.56 -20.09
#